data_AF-A0A524JEQ2-F1
#
_entry.id   AF-A0A524JEQ2-F1
#
_cell.length_a   1.000
_cell.length_b   1.000
_cell.length_c   1.000
_cell.angle_alpha   90.00
_cell.angle_beta   90.00
_cell.angle_gamma   90.00
#
_symmetry.space_group_name_H-M   'P 1'
#
loop_
_entity.id
_entity.type
_entity.pdbx_description
1 polymer ?
#
loop_
_entity_poly.entity_id
_entity_poly.type
_entity_poly.pdbx_seq_one_letter_code
_entity_poly.pdbx_strand_id
1 'polypeptide(L)'
;MPRITISLLGNFSVELDGVPVSGFTYDKVRALLAYLAIETDHPHHREHLADLLWPGYPERSARQNLSQTLSILRNAIGDRETEPPFLYVTHREIQFNIESVYWLDVAACTKHINTIRGLSNTNPDNSTAVAEHCREAAALYRGDFLADLMIADSIPFEEWALLQRERLHHQVLDVLAQLTENALQLGELETSLDYASRQLTLDTWRESAHR
;
A
#
# COMPACT_ATOMS: atom_id res chain seq x y z
N MET A 1 13.85 -6.15 13.33
CA MET A 1 13.02 -6.75 12.26
C MET A 1 11.59 -6.27 12.49
N PRO A 2 10.81 -6.00 11.42
CA PRO A 2 9.40 -5.65 11.59
C PRO A 2 8.66 -6.82 12.24
N ARG A 3 7.77 -6.52 13.19
CA ARG A 3 6.90 -7.53 13.80
C ARG A 3 5.75 -7.87 12.86
N ILE A 4 5.19 -6.86 12.19
CA ILE A 4 4.21 -7.05 11.11
C ILE A 4 4.76 -6.52 9.79
N THR A 5 4.63 -7.32 8.73
CA THR A 5 4.97 -6.95 7.36
C THR A 5 3.69 -6.92 6.55
N ILE A 6 3.36 -5.78 5.96
CA ILE A 6 2.15 -5.58 5.16
C ILE A 6 2.59 -5.31 3.73
N SER A 7 2.13 -6.13 2.79
CA SER A 7 2.34 -5.94 1.35
C SER A 7 1.03 -5.63 0.67
N LEU A 8 0.96 -4.47 0.02
CA LEU A 8 -0.20 -3.97 -0.72
C LEU A 8 0.13 -3.66 -2.19
N LEU A 9 1.40 -3.67 -2.61
CA LEU A 9 1.83 -3.46 -3.99
C LEU A 9 1.84 -4.80 -4.75
N GLY A 10 0.70 -5.13 -5.34
CA GLY A 10 0.36 -6.45 -5.86
C GLY A 10 -0.74 -7.08 -5.01
N ASN A 11 -0.66 -8.39 -4.81
CA ASN A 11 -1.62 -9.11 -3.98
C ASN A 11 -1.44 -8.71 -2.51
N PHE A 12 -2.55 -8.53 -1.80
CA PHE A 12 -2.53 -8.24 -0.37
C PHE A 12 -1.98 -9.45 0.38
N SER A 13 -0.94 -9.22 1.18
CA SER A 13 -0.42 -10.22 2.11
C SER A 13 0.05 -9.57 3.41
N VAL A 14 -0.05 -10.31 4.51
CA VAL A 14 0.43 -9.89 5.82
C VAL A 14 1.20 -11.03 6.45
N GLU A 15 2.34 -10.71 7.03
CA GLU A 15 3.13 -11.63 7.83
C GLU A 15 3.31 -11.07 9.24
N LEU A 16 3.22 -11.93 10.24
CA LEU A 16 3.51 -11.62 11.64
C LEU A 16 4.73 -12.44 12.06
N ASP A 17 5.79 -11.78 12.50
CA ASP A 17 7.07 -12.40 12.84
C ASP A 17 7.62 -13.31 11.72
N GLY A 18 7.40 -12.89 10.46
CA GLY A 18 7.78 -13.62 9.25
C GLY A 18 6.89 -14.81 8.89
N VAL A 19 5.78 -15.02 9.61
CA VAL A 19 4.81 -16.08 9.34
C VAL A 19 3.57 -15.48 8.65
N PRO A 20 3.15 -16.01 7.49
CA PRO A 20 1.94 -15.55 6.81
C PRO A 20 0.69 -15.65 7.69
N VAL A 21 -0.06 -14.54 7.79
CA VAL A 21 -1.31 -14.46 8.53
C VAL A 21 -2.47 -14.89 7.63
N SER A 22 -3.10 -16.02 7.95
CA SER A 22 -4.26 -16.56 7.23
C SER A 22 -5.62 -16.16 7.85
N GLY A 23 -5.61 -15.40 8.95
CA GLY A 23 -6.81 -15.03 9.71
C GLY A 23 -7.77 -14.05 9.04
N PHE A 24 -7.49 -13.60 7.81
CA PHE A 24 -8.36 -12.70 7.05
C PHE A 24 -9.53 -13.45 6.45
N THR A 25 -10.58 -13.65 7.26
CA THR A 25 -11.73 -14.51 6.91
C THR A 25 -12.62 -13.93 5.80
N TYR A 26 -12.56 -12.62 5.54
CA TYR A 26 -13.24 -11.95 4.43
C TYR A 26 -12.57 -10.63 4.06
N ASP A 27 -12.85 -10.16 2.84
CA ASP A 27 -12.16 -9.04 2.20
C ASP A 27 -12.29 -7.71 2.96
N LYS A 28 -13.39 -7.45 3.65
CA LYS A 28 -13.53 -6.21 4.46
C LYS A 28 -12.56 -6.14 5.65
N VAL A 29 -12.04 -7.27 6.15
CA VAL A 29 -10.96 -7.28 7.14
C VAL A 29 -9.66 -6.79 6.52
N ARG A 30 -9.34 -7.27 5.30
CA ARG A 30 -8.16 -6.86 4.51
C ARG A 30 -8.25 -5.39 4.14
N ALA A 31 -9.42 -4.96 3.67
CA ALA A 31 -9.74 -3.58 3.31
C ALA A 31 -9.57 -2.62 4.49
N LEU A 32 -10.10 -2.98 5.68
CA LEU A 32 -9.93 -2.16 6.88
C LEU A 32 -8.45 -1.99 7.25
N LEU A 33 -7.66 -3.07 7.22
CA LEU A 33 -6.23 -2.98 7.50
C LEU A 33 -5.50 -2.13 6.47
N ALA A 34 -5.74 -2.36 5.18
CA ALA A 34 -5.11 -1.62 4.09
C ALA A 34 -5.44 -0.11 4.20
N TYR A 35 -6.70 0.24 4.45
CA TYR A 35 -7.12 1.62 4.63
C TYR A 35 -6.39 2.28 5.81
N LEU A 36 -6.41 1.64 6.99
CA LEU A 36 -5.76 2.19 8.18
C LEU A 36 -4.24 2.31 8.03
N ALA A 37 -3.60 1.35 7.36
CA ALA A 37 -2.15 1.34 7.14
C ALA A 37 -1.68 2.39 6.11
N ILE A 38 -2.56 2.82 5.22
CA ILE A 38 -2.28 3.88 4.23
C ILE A 38 -2.64 5.26 4.80
N GLU A 39 -3.80 5.39 5.43
CA GLU A 39 -4.30 6.64 5.99
C GLU A 39 -3.84 6.82 7.45
N THR A 40 -2.52 6.82 7.67
CA THR A 40 -1.92 6.83 9.02
C THR A 40 -1.94 8.20 9.70
N ASP A 41 -2.11 9.28 8.92
CA ASP A 41 -1.83 10.65 9.36
C ASP A 41 -2.81 11.17 10.42
N HIS A 42 -3.99 10.57 10.55
CA HIS A 42 -4.98 10.96 11.54
C HIS A 42 -5.82 9.77 12.05
N PRO A 43 -6.41 9.88 13.26
CA PRO A 43 -7.43 8.93 13.71
C PRO A 43 -8.66 8.95 12.81
N HIS A 44 -9.29 7.78 12.64
CA HIS A 44 -10.50 7.61 11.84
C HIS A 44 -11.70 7.35 12.72
N HIS A 45 -12.78 8.13 12.55
CA HIS A 45 -14.03 7.86 13.24
C HIS A 45 -14.63 6.52 12.80
N ARG A 46 -15.17 5.77 13.78
CA ARG A 46 -15.85 4.49 13.54
C ARG A 46 -17.05 4.63 12.62
N GLU A 47 -17.71 5.77 12.62
CA GLU A 47 -18.82 6.06 11.72
C GLU A 47 -18.34 6.16 10.27
N HIS A 48 -17.32 6.97 10.01
CA HIS A 48 -16.70 7.07 8.69
C HIS A 48 -16.21 5.72 8.17
N LEU A 49 -15.51 4.93 8.99
CA LEU A 49 -15.06 3.59 8.59
C LEU A 49 -16.21 2.61 8.33
N ALA A 50 -17.33 2.76 9.04
CA ALA A 50 -18.51 1.95 8.82
C ALA A 50 -19.18 2.32 7.48
N ASP A 51 -19.31 3.61 7.18
CA ASP A 51 -19.88 4.09 5.92
C ASP A 51 -18.96 3.79 4.72
N LEU A 52 -17.64 3.87 4.92
CA LEU A 52 -16.63 3.51 3.92
C LEU A 52 -16.71 2.04 3.54
N LEU A 53 -16.98 1.12 4.47
CA LEU A 53 -16.93 -0.32 4.20
C LEU A 53 -18.31 -0.94 3.99
N TRP A 54 -19.38 -0.35 4.52
CA TRP A 54 -20.76 -0.81 4.38
C TRP A 54 -21.70 0.35 3.99
N PRO A 55 -21.47 1.00 2.83
CA PRO A 55 -22.30 2.12 2.42
C PRO A 55 -23.76 1.69 2.23
N GLY A 56 -24.69 2.55 2.64
CA GLY A 56 -26.14 2.30 2.53
C GLY A 56 -26.72 1.31 3.53
N TYR A 57 -25.90 0.74 4.43
CA TYR A 57 -26.41 -0.06 5.54
C TYR A 57 -26.99 0.85 6.64
N PRO A 58 -27.99 0.40 7.41
CA PRO A 58 -28.41 1.12 8.60
C PRO A 58 -27.24 1.31 9.57
N GLU A 59 -27.08 2.53 10.11
CA GLU A 59 -25.95 2.95 10.97
C GLU A 59 -25.62 1.93 12.07
N ARG A 60 -26.63 1.40 12.76
CA ARG A 60 -26.45 0.39 13.82
C ARG A 60 -25.81 -0.90 13.29
N SER A 61 -26.27 -1.39 12.14
CA SER A 61 -25.76 -2.59 11.49
C SER A 61 -24.34 -2.38 10.97
N ALA A 62 -24.07 -1.24 10.34
CA ALA A 62 -22.75 -0.89 9.83
C ALA A 62 -21.71 -0.81 10.98
N ARG A 63 -22.05 -0.14 12.09
CA ARG A 63 -21.18 -0.08 13.29
C ARG A 63 -20.97 -1.44 13.96
N GLN A 64 -22.00 -2.29 13.97
CA GLN A 64 -21.87 -3.65 14.49
C GLN A 64 -20.91 -4.47 13.61
N ASN A 65 -21.05 -4.39 12.29
CA ASN A 65 -20.16 -5.06 11.34
C ASN A 65 -18.72 -4.56 11.46
N LEU A 66 -18.51 -3.24 11.57
CA LEU A 66 -17.19 -2.67 11.83
C LEU A 66 -16.58 -3.22 13.13
N SER A 67 -17.37 -3.33 14.19
CA SER A 67 -16.89 -3.83 15.48
C SER A 67 -16.47 -5.30 15.41
N GLN A 68 -17.21 -6.13 14.68
CA GLN A 68 -16.85 -7.52 14.42
C GLN A 68 -15.59 -7.63 13.55
N THR A 69 -15.54 -6.86 12.45
CA THR A 69 -14.39 -6.78 11.53
C THR A 69 -13.12 -6.38 12.27
N LEU A 70 -13.21 -5.35 13.10
CA LEU A 70 -12.09 -4.90 13.93
C LEU A 70 -11.65 -5.97 14.93
N SER A 71 -12.59 -6.69 15.55
CA SER A 71 -12.23 -7.77 16.46
C SER A 71 -11.49 -8.90 15.74
N ILE A 72 -11.94 -9.28 14.54
CA ILE A 72 -11.28 -10.30 13.72
C ILE A 72 -9.89 -9.82 13.30
N LEU A 73 -9.78 -8.57 12.81
CA LEU A 73 -8.51 -7.96 12.44
C LEU A 73 -7.50 -8.00 13.59
N ARG A 74 -7.89 -7.49 14.77
CA ARG A 74 -7.00 -7.43 15.95
C ARG A 74 -6.54 -8.80 16.40
N ASN A 75 -7.40 -9.81 16.30
CA ASN A 75 -7.03 -11.19 16.62
C ASN A 75 -6.07 -11.77 15.55
N ALA A 76 -6.36 -11.54 14.26
CA ALA A 76 -5.55 -12.07 13.16
C ALA A 76 -4.11 -11.56 13.20
N ILE A 77 -3.90 -10.29 13.56
CA ILE A 77 -2.57 -9.67 13.61
C ILE A 77 -1.92 -9.70 15.00
N GLY A 78 -2.52 -10.39 15.98
CA GLY A 78 -1.98 -10.45 17.35
C GLY A 78 -1.85 -9.08 18.03
N ASP A 79 -2.73 -8.13 17.69
CA ASP A 79 -2.65 -6.73 18.11
C ASP A 79 -2.64 -6.56 19.63
N ARG A 80 -3.43 -7.40 20.33
CA ARG A 80 -3.56 -7.34 21.80
C ARG A 80 -2.38 -7.94 22.56
N GLU A 81 -1.52 -8.67 21.86
CA GLU A 81 -0.36 -9.38 22.41
C GLU A 81 0.95 -8.66 22.06
N THR A 82 0.82 -7.43 21.53
CA THR A 82 1.92 -6.62 21.03
C THR A 82 1.98 -5.29 21.76
N GLU A 83 3.20 -4.89 22.15
CA GLU A 83 3.49 -3.61 22.81
C GLU A 83 4.62 -2.90 22.02
N PRO A 84 4.39 -1.67 21.51
CA PRO A 84 3.09 -1.00 21.45
C PRO A 84 2.17 -1.67 20.41
N PRO A 85 0.83 -1.62 20.58
CA PRO A 85 -0.12 -2.31 19.69
C PRO A 85 -0.05 -1.78 18.26
N PHE A 86 -0.50 -2.55 17.27
CA PHE A 86 -0.54 -2.11 15.88
C PHE A 86 -1.68 -1.12 15.61
N LEU A 87 -2.75 -1.18 16.39
CA LEU A 87 -3.92 -0.30 16.25
C LEU A 87 -4.23 0.42 17.58
N TYR A 88 -4.32 1.74 17.52
CA TYR A 88 -4.97 2.52 18.58
C TYR A 88 -6.47 2.45 18.38
N VAL A 89 -7.19 1.88 19.34
CA VAL A 89 -8.64 1.66 19.26
C VAL A 89 -9.34 2.27 20.46
N THR A 90 -10.24 3.20 20.20
CA THR A 90 -11.14 3.77 21.21
C THR A 90 -12.60 3.48 20.85
N HIS A 91 -13.52 3.96 21.68
CA HIS A 91 -14.95 3.88 21.43
C HIS A 91 -15.41 4.77 20.25
N ARG A 92 -14.61 5.74 19.81
CA ARG A 92 -14.95 6.66 18.70
C ARG A 92 -14.04 6.52 17.49
N GLU A 93 -12.80 6.13 17.71
CA GLU A 93 -11.74 6.26 16.71
C GLU A 93 -10.89 4.99 16.62
N ILE A 94 -10.32 4.79 15.44
CA ILE A 94 -9.37 3.74 15.13
C ILE A 94 -8.23 4.38 14.34
N GLN A 95 -6.99 4.08 14.69
CA GLN A 95 -5.82 4.54 13.95
C GLN A 95 -4.77 3.43 13.89
N PHE A 96 -4.04 3.34 12.77
CA PHE A 96 -2.84 2.54 12.72
C PHE A 96 -1.73 3.21 13.53
N ASN A 97 -1.07 2.44 14.38
CA ASN A 97 -0.04 2.94 15.26
C ASN A 97 1.31 2.98 14.54
N ILE A 98 1.75 4.17 14.14
CA ILE A 98 3.04 4.37 13.48
C ILE A 98 4.25 4.14 14.42
N GLU A 99 4.03 4.10 15.73
CA GLU A 99 5.07 3.80 16.73
C GLU A 99 5.26 2.28 16.91
N SER A 100 4.36 1.47 16.34
CA SER A 100 4.52 0.01 16.30
C SER A 100 5.68 -0.42 15.41
N VAL A 101 6.15 -1.64 15.62
CA VAL A 101 7.26 -2.20 14.82
C VAL A 101 6.67 -2.86 13.57
N TYR A 102 6.46 -2.08 12.50
CA TYR A 102 5.87 -2.55 11.24
C TYR A 102 6.76 -2.26 10.03
N TRP A 103 6.46 -2.94 8.92
CA TRP A 103 6.92 -2.61 7.59
C TRP A 103 5.75 -2.62 6.61
N LEU A 104 5.71 -1.63 5.73
CA LEU A 104 4.70 -1.47 4.69
C LEU A 104 5.40 -1.17 3.37
N ASP A 105 5.14 -2.00 2.34
CA ASP A 105 5.78 -1.84 1.02
C ASP A 105 5.47 -0.49 0.37
N VAL A 106 4.23 0.00 0.49
CA VAL A 106 3.83 1.33 -0.03
C VAL A 106 4.61 2.46 0.64
N ALA A 107 4.79 2.41 1.96
CA ALA A 107 5.57 3.41 2.70
C ALA A 107 7.06 3.33 2.33
N ALA A 108 7.60 2.12 2.19
CA ALA A 108 8.97 1.91 1.74
C ALA A 108 9.18 2.48 0.32
N CYS A 109 8.30 2.15 -0.63
CA CYS A 109 8.34 2.64 -2.00
C CYS A 109 8.26 4.17 -2.04
N THR A 110 7.29 4.76 -1.33
CA THR A 110 7.12 6.22 -1.22
C THR A 110 8.38 6.89 -0.65
N LYS A 111 9.05 6.27 0.32
CA LYS A 111 10.31 6.78 0.88
C LYS A 111 11.41 6.85 -0.18
N HIS A 112 11.61 5.78 -0.97
CA HIS A 112 12.58 5.79 -2.06
C HIS A 112 12.27 6.88 -3.09
N ILE A 113 11.02 7.02 -3.50
CA ILE A 113 10.55 8.07 -4.44
C ILE A 113 10.85 9.47 -3.91
N ASN A 114 10.57 9.72 -2.61
CA ASN A 114 10.86 11.02 -2.00
C ASN A 114 12.37 11.29 -1.89
N THR A 115 13.18 10.26 -1.62
CA THR A 115 14.64 10.40 -1.62
C THR A 115 15.18 10.75 -3.01
N ILE A 116 14.68 10.12 -4.07
CA ILE A 116 15.04 10.46 -5.46
C ILE A 116 14.77 11.94 -5.72
N ARG A 117 13.55 12.42 -5.42
CA ARG A 117 13.17 13.83 -5.60
C ARG A 117 14.08 14.79 -4.81
N GLY A 118 14.51 14.41 -3.61
CA GLY A 118 15.45 15.21 -2.82
C GLY A 118 16.87 15.27 -3.41
N LEU A 119 17.38 14.13 -3.89
CA LEU A 119 18.73 13.99 -4.46
C LEU A 119 18.87 14.68 -5.82
N SER A 120 17.84 14.61 -6.67
CA SER A 120 17.84 15.26 -8.00
C SER A 120 17.97 16.79 -7.92
N ASN A 121 17.64 17.39 -6.77
CA ASN A 121 17.67 18.85 -6.57
C ASN A 121 19.01 19.39 -6.02
N THR A 122 20.00 18.53 -5.72
CA THR A 122 21.15 18.94 -4.90
C THR A 122 22.52 18.81 -5.56
N ASN A 123 22.79 17.79 -6.41
CA ASN A 123 24.09 17.66 -7.09
C ASN A 123 24.06 16.63 -8.25
N PRO A 124 24.75 16.84 -9.40
CA PRO A 124 24.85 15.85 -10.49
C PRO A 124 25.56 14.54 -10.11
N ASP A 125 26.43 14.55 -9.09
CA ASP A 125 27.17 13.37 -8.63
C ASP A 125 26.28 12.31 -7.92
N ASN A 126 25.01 12.63 -7.65
CA ASN A 126 24.08 11.71 -6.98
C ASN A 126 23.51 10.62 -7.90
N SER A 127 23.90 10.57 -9.18
CA SER A 127 23.33 9.67 -10.20
C SER A 127 23.28 8.20 -9.75
N THR A 128 24.35 7.68 -9.16
CA THR A 128 24.41 6.29 -8.68
C THR A 128 23.42 6.03 -7.54
N ALA A 129 23.32 6.95 -6.58
CA ALA A 129 22.39 6.82 -5.46
C ALA A 129 20.93 6.93 -5.92
N VAL A 130 20.65 7.83 -6.86
CA VAL A 130 19.33 7.94 -7.50
C VAL A 130 18.95 6.63 -8.19
N ALA A 131 19.85 6.06 -9.00
CA ALA A 131 19.60 4.79 -9.68
C ALA A 131 19.35 3.63 -8.70
N GLU A 132 20.05 3.57 -7.57
CA GLU A 132 19.81 2.59 -6.52
C GLU A 132 18.43 2.75 -5.89
N HIS A 133 18.06 3.97 -5.47
CA HIS A 133 16.71 4.20 -4.94
C HIS A 133 15.62 3.91 -5.96
N CYS A 134 15.86 4.17 -7.25
CA CYS A 134 14.92 3.82 -8.31
C CYS A 134 14.75 2.29 -8.43
N ARG A 135 15.84 1.52 -8.40
CA ARG A 135 15.78 0.04 -8.45
C ARG A 135 15.00 -0.53 -7.28
N GLU A 136 15.25 -0.04 -6.07
CA GLU A 136 14.54 -0.47 -4.86
C GLU A 136 13.04 -0.13 -4.92
N ALA A 137 12.67 1.09 -5.32
CA ALA A 137 11.27 1.47 -5.52
C ALA A 137 10.57 0.60 -6.56
N ALA A 138 11.23 0.38 -7.72
CA ALA A 138 10.71 -0.48 -8.77
C ALA A 138 10.59 -1.94 -8.32
N ALA A 139 11.50 -2.46 -7.49
CA ALA A 139 11.43 -3.84 -6.99
C ALA A 139 10.24 -4.07 -6.05
N LEU A 140 9.87 -3.06 -5.25
CA LEU A 140 8.73 -3.13 -4.33
C LEU A 140 7.37 -3.19 -5.06
N TYR A 141 7.26 -2.57 -6.23
CA TYR A 141 6.02 -2.53 -7.01
C TYR A 141 5.80 -3.82 -7.82
N ARG A 142 5.26 -4.87 -7.19
CA ARG A 142 5.11 -6.20 -7.82
C ARG A 142 3.82 -6.35 -8.64
N GLY A 143 2.89 -5.43 -8.47
CA GLY A 143 1.61 -5.36 -9.18
C GLY A 143 0.84 -4.13 -8.72
N ASP A 144 -0.37 -3.95 -9.26
CA ASP A 144 -1.24 -2.85 -8.85
C ASP A 144 -1.54 -2.89 -7.35
N PHE A 145 -1.74 -1.72 -6.75
CA PHE A 145 -2.13 -1.62 -5.36
C PHE A 145 -3.43 -2.42 -5.12
N LEU A 146 -3.41 -3.35 -4.16
CA LEU A 146 -4.53 -4.23 -3.85
C LEU A 146 -5.05 -4.98 -5.09
N ALA A 147 -4.16 -5.60 -5.86
CA ALA A 147 -4.49 -6.25 -7.14
C ALA A 147 -5.52 -7.39 -7.03
N ASP A 148 -5.58 -8.05 -5.88
CA ASP A 148 -6.46 -9.20 -5.60
C ASP A 148 -7.58 -8.90 -4.59
N LEU A 149 -7.83 -7.61 -4.31
CA LEU A 149 -8.82 -7.17 -3.34
C LEU A 149 -9.77 -6.15 -3.98
N MET A 150 -11.06 -6.50 -3.97
CA MET A 150 -12.15 -5.66 -4.43
C MET A 150 -13.35 -5.81 -3.49
N ILE A 151 -13.89 -4.69 -3.03
CA ILE A 151 -15.08 -4.59 -2.19
C ILE A 151 -16.23 -4.13 -3.07
N ALA A 152 -16.81 -5.08 -3.82
CA ALA A 152 -17.83 -4.78 -4.83
C ALA A 152 -19.08 -4.07 -4.28
N ASP A 153 -19.38 -4.27 -2.99
CA ASP A 153 -20.51 -3.62 -2.30
C ASP A 153 -20.13 -2.31 -1.61
N SER A 154 -18.93 -1.76 -1.87
CA SER A 154 -18.52 -0.44 -1.39
C SER A 154 -17.86 0.43 -2.46
N ILE A 155 -18.66 1.31 -3.07
CA ILE A 155 -18.17 2.35 -3.98
C ILE A 155 -17.15 3.28 -3.31
N PRO A 156 -17.39 3.82 -2.09
CA PRO A 156 -16.42 4.72 -1.44
C PRO A 156 -15.04 4.09 -1.22
N PHE A 157 -14.98 2.79 -0.91
CA PHE A 157 -13.71 2.10 -0.76
C PHE A 157 -13.01 1.91 -2.10
N GLU A 158 -13.75 1.51 -3.15
CA GLU A 158 -13.17 1.34 -4.49
C GLU A 158 -12.69 2.66 -5.09
N GLU A 159 -13.41 3.77 -4.88
CA GLU A 159 -12.97 5.10 -5.29
C GLU A 159 -11.65 5.50 -4.60
N TRP A 160 -11.57 5.27 -3.29
CA TRP A 160 -10.34 5.49 -2.54
C TRP A 160 -9.19 4.61 -3.06
N ALA A 161 -9.44 3.31 -3.28
CA ALA A 161 -8.42 2.37 -3.77
C ALA A 161 -7.95 2.73 -5.19
N LEU A 162 -8.86 3.19 -6.05
CA LEU A 162 -8.55 3.67 -7.40
C LEU A 162 -7.60 4.88 -7.35
N LEU A 163 -7.87 5.87 -6.50
CA LEU A 163 -6.98 7.02 -6.34
C LEU A 163 -5.58 6.61 -5.88
N GLN A 164 -5.47 5.64 -4.96
CA GLN A 164 -4.17 5.11 -4.54
C GLN A 164 -3.46 4.36 -5.67
N ARG A 165 -4.18 3.53 -6.43
CA ARG A 165 -3.64 2.83 -7.61
C ARG A 165 -3.07 3.83 -8.62
N GLU A 166 -3.84 4.83 -9.03
CA GLU A 166 -3.39 5.85 -10.00
C GLU A 166 -2.17 6.61 -9.50
N ARG A 167 -2.19 7.07 -8.25
CA ARG A 167 -1.08 7.81 -7.62
C ARG A 167 0.20 7.00 -7.63
N LEU A 168 0.15 5.75 -7.18
CA LEU A 168 1.33 4.87 -7.08
C LEU A 168 1.84 4.46 -8.46
N HIS A 169 0.91 4.20 -9.38
CA HIS A 169 1.23 3.83 -10.75
C HIS A 169 2.02 4.93 -11.47
N HIS A 170 1.54 6.18 -11.44
CA HIS A 170 2.26 7.31 -12.05
C HIS A 170 3.66 7.47 -11.46
N GLN A 171 3.79 7.38 -10.14
CA GLN A 171 5.09 7.51 -9.47
C GLN A 171 6.08 6.40 -9.89
N VAL A 172 5.59 5.17 -10.08
CA VAL A 172 6.45 4.05 -10.49
C VAL A 172 6.82 4.14 -11.97
N LEU A 173 5.94 4.63 -12.84
CA LEU A 173 6.29 4.90 -14.23
C LEU A 173 7.42 5.94 -14.35
N ASP A 174 7.37 7.00 -13.56
CA ASP A 174 8.44 8.01 -13.48
C ASP A 174 9.77 7.40 -13.02
N VAL A 175 9.72 6.49 -12.04
CA VAL A 175 10.90 5.76 -11.55
C VAL A 175 11.49 4.86 -12.63
N LEU A 176 10.67 4.09 -13.33
CA LEU A 176 11.11 3.22 -14.43
C LEU A 176 11.67 4.02 -15.60
N ALA A 177 11.16 5.23 -15.85
CA ALA A 177 11.66 6.10 -16.91
C ALA A 177 13.09 6.56 -16.61
N GLN A 178 13.34 6.94 -15.35
CA GLN A 178 14.69 7.29 -14.89
C GLN A 178 15.66 6.11 -14.95
N LEU A 179 15.21 4.90 -14.60
CA LEU A 179 16.05 3.69 -14.74
C LEU A 179 16.39 3.39 -16.20
N THR A 180 15.42 3.54 -17.09
CA THR A 180 15.61 3.34 -18.53
C THR A 180 16.66 4.32 -19.06
N GLU A 181 16.52 5.62 -18.77
CA GLU A 181 17.48 6.65 -19.18
C GLU A 181 18.87 6.42 -18.59
N ASN A 182 18.96 6.04 -17.31
CA ASN A 182 20.24 5.73 -16.67
C ASN A 182 20.94 4.53 -17.32
N ALA A 183 20.20 3.45 -17.62
CA ALA A 183 20.74 2.29 -18.31
C ALA A 183 21.22 2.62 -19.73
N LEU A 184 20.48 3.47 -20.46
CA LEU A 184 20.91 3.96 -21.78
C LEU A 184 22.22 4.75 -21.70
N GLN A 185 22.36 5.65 -20.73
CA GLN A 185 23.57 6.45 -20.54
C GLN A 185 24.79 5.59 -20.19
N LEU A 186 24.59 4.48 -19.47
CA LEU A 186 25.64 3.52 -19.13
C LEU A 186 25.93 2.50 -20.26
N GLY A 187 25.14 2.50 -21.33
CA GLY A 187 25.26 1.55 -22.44
C GLY A 187 24.70 0.15 -22.16
N GLU A 188 23.92 0.00 -21.09
CA GLU A 188 23.28 -1.26 -20.67
C GLU A 188 21.94 -1.46 -21.40
N LEU A 189 22.02 -1.79 -22.70
CA LEU A 189 20.85 -1.83 -23.58
C LEU A 189 19.81 -2.89 -23.19
N GLU A 190 20.23 -4.07 -22.74
CA GLU A 190 19.31 -5.14 -22.30
C GLU A 190 18.52 -4.70 -21.06
N THR A 191 19.21 -4.18 -20.05
CA THR A 191 18.58 -3.64 -18.82
C THR A 191 17.60 -2.51 -19.14
N SER A 192 17.95 -1.62 -20.08
CA SER A 192 17.05 -0.57 -20.54
C SER A 192 15.77 -1.12 -21.18
N LEU A 193 15.88 -2.16 -22.02
CA LEU A 193 14.73 -2.80 -22.66
C LEU A 193 13.81 -3.47 -21.64
N ASP A 194 14.37 -4.10 -20.61
CA ASP A 194 13.59 -4.72 -19.53
C ASP A 194 12.74 -3.69 -18.78
N TYR A 195 13.34 -2.54 -18.41
CA TYR A 195 12.60 -1.46 -17.75
C TYR A 195 11.53 -0.84 -18.66
N ALA A 196 11.85 -0.58 -19.93
CA ALA A 196 10.89 -0.04 -20.90
C ALA A 196 9.72 -1.02 -21.16
N SER A 197 10.00 -2.31 -21.26
CA SER A 197 8.97 -3.35 -21.42
C SER A 197 8.06 -3.45 -20.20
N ARG A 198 8.64 -3.27 -19.01
CA ARG A 198 7.87 -3.22 -17.77
C ARG A 198 6.96 -2.00 -17.72
N GLN A 199 7.40 -0.83 -18.17
CA GLN A 199 6.55 0.36 -18.30
C GLN A 199 5.35 0.09 -19.20
N LEU A 200 5.58 -0.48 -20.39
CA LEU A 200 4.50 -0.80 -21.33
C LEU A 200 3.50 -1.80 -20.73
N THR A 201 3.98 -2.78 -19.98
CA THR A 201 3.10 -3.75 -19.30
C THR A 201 2.18 -3.05 -18.29
N LEU A 202 2.74 -2.11 -17.52
CA LEU A 202 1.98 -1.29 -16.58
C LEU A 202 0.97 -0.39 -17.30
N ASP A 203 1.38 0.31 -18.36
CA ASP A 203 0.47 1.16 -19.16
C ASP A 203 -0.67 0.36 -19.79
N THR A 204 -0.40 -0.89 -20.23
CA THR A 204 -1.43 -1.77 -20.80
C THR A 204 -2.47 -2.17 -19.75
N TRP A 205 -2.07 -2.37 -18.50
CA TRP A 205 -3.01 -2.66 -17.41
C TRP A 205 -4.02 -1.52 -17.20
N ARG A 206 -3.58 -0.27 -17.41
CA ARG A 206 -4.43 0.92 -17.32
C ARG A 206 -5.56 0.89 -18.35
N GLU A 207 -5.26 0.57 -19.62
CA GLU A 207 -6.28 0.49 -20.67
C GLU A 207 -7.28 -0.65 -20.44
N SER A 208 -6.84 -1.78 -19.87
CA SER A 208 -7.72 -2.90 -19.54
C SER A 208 -8.57 -2.68 -18.30
N ALA A 209 -8.06 -1.96 -17.28
CA ALA A 209 -8.79 -1.67 -16.05
C ALA A 209 -9.89 -0.60 -16.23
N HIS A 210 -9.81 0.22 -17.29
CA HIS A 210 -10.81 1.22 -17.64
C HIS A 210 -11.88 0.73 -18.63
N ARG A 211 -11.87 -0.54 -19.05
CA ARG A 211 -12.89 -1.15 -19.94
C ARG A 211 -13.91 -1.96 -19.17
#